data_AF-A0A8B6C3C1-F1
#
_entry.id   AF-A0A8B6C3C1-F1
#
_cell.length_a   1.000
_cell.length_b   1.000
_cell.length_c   1.000
_cell.angle_alpha   90.00
_cell.angle_beta   90.00
_cell.angle_gamma   90.00
#
_symmetry.space_group_name_H-M   'P 1'
#
loop_
_entity.id
_entity.type
_entity.pdbx_description
1 polymer ?
#
loop_
_entity_poly.entity_id
_entity_poly.type
_entity_poly.pdbx_seq_one_letter_code
_entity_poly.pdbx_strand_id
1 'polypeptide(L)'
;MEKRCPAYFGIIALVLLCAGAFSPGWFVYDTDKFRGIERSYPPYGIKVHMGLFYVVAVGEDFRKIAGYGDFHESSILKISLLEYLIEVIIGIVLCLISVILTFTYKKEGTNGVLVGIIIMYIIAGTATFLAVGRWFNGVIFMSHDSGIHMSVPYSLILSCLGAIFSGITMICVSRMHCQLKADRQVKVSQVYFGVVMTEYPQT
;
A
#
# COMPACT_ATOMS: atom_id res chain seq x y z
N MET A 1 16.46 21.97 6.20
CA MET A 1 15.13 21.42 5.84
C MET A 1 15.17 19.96 5.36
N GLU A 2 16.33 19.33 5.18
CA GLU A 2 16.45 17.98 4.58
C GLU A 2 15.86 16.81 5.40
N LYS A 3 15.68 16.96 6.72
CA LYS A 3 15.32 15.83 7.61
C LYS A 3 13.88 15.33 7.49
N ARG A 4 12.97 16.08 6.85
CA ARG A 4 11.55 15.70 6.72
C ARG A 4 11.20 15.05 5.39
N CYS A 5 12.15 15.02 4.45
CA CYS A 5 11.98 14.45 3.11
C CYS A 5 11.39 13.02 3.10
N PRO A 6 11.90 12.04 3.87
CA PRO A 6 11.33 10.69 3.87
C PRO A 6 9.91 10.64 4.44
N ALA A 7 9.59 11.51 5.39
CA ALA A 7 8.25 11.54 5.99
C ALA A 7 7.19 12.00 4.98
N TYR A 8 7.54 12.95 4.10
CA TYR A 8 6.64 13.40 3.03
C TYR A 8 6.39 12.32 1.98
N PHE A 9 7.42 11.57 1.57
CA PHE A 9 7.23 10.42 0.67
C PHE A 9 6.35 9.35 1.32
N GLY A 10 6.51 9.12 2.63
CA GLY A 10 5.64 8.22 3.39
C GLY A 10 4.18 8.70 3.42
N ILE A 11 3.92 10.01 3.59
CA ILE A 11 2.55 10.56 3.49
C ILE A 11 1.99 10.34 2.08
N ILE A 12 2.76 10.62 1.04
CA ILE A 12 2.32 10.42 -0.35
C ILE A 12 1.98 8.95 -0.58
N ALA A 13 2.83 8.02 -0.12
CA ALA A 13 2.58 6.59 -0.18
C ALA A 13 1.26 6.24 0.51
N LEU A 14 1.06 6.71 1.75
CA LEU A 14 -0.15 6.46 2.53
C LEU A 14 -1.41 6.98 1.82
N VAL A 15 -1.38 8.21 1.32
CA VAL A 15 -2.52 8.82 0.61
C VAL A 15 -2.85 8.02 -0.65
N LEU A 16 -1.85 7.61 -1.42
CA LEU A 16 -2.05 6.80 -2.64
C LEU A 16 -2.60 5.40 -2.31
N LEU A 17 -2.10 4.76 -1.25
CA LEU A 17 -2.61 3.46 -0.78
C LEU A 17 -4.07 3.57 -0.33
N CYS A 18 -4.42 4.59 0.44
CA CYS A 18 -5.80 4.86 0.85
C CYS A 18 -6.68 5.18 -0.37
N ALA A 19 -6.24 6.07 -1.26
CA ALA A 19 -6.99 6.43 -2.46
C ALA A 19 -7.22 5.21 -3.38
N GLY A 20 -6.23 4.34 -3.50
CA GLY A 20 -6.36 3.05 -4.15
C GLY A 20 -7.42 2.20 -3.45
N ALA A 21 -7.20 1.86 -2.17
CA ALA A 21 -8.05 0.96 -1.41
C ALA A 21 -9.53 1.40 -1.34
N PHE A 22 -9.81 2.69 -1.13
CA PHE A 22 -11.17 3.18 -0.97
C PHE A 22 -11.85 3.61 -2.27
N SER A 23 -11.14 3.57 -3.41
CA SER A 23 -11.73 3.90 -4.71
C SER A 23 -12.66 2.76 -5.20
N PRO A 24 -13.85 3.08 -5.75
CA PRO A 24 -14.74 2.08 -6.32
C PRO A 24 -14.27 1.48 -7.64
N GLY A 25 -13.15 1.95 -8.18
CA GLY A 25 -12.70 1.58 -9.52
C GLY A 25 -11.62 0.52 -9.50
N TRP A 26 -11.71 -0.54 -8.68
CA TRP A 26 -10.80 -1.69 -8.78
C TRP A 26 -11.20 -2.62 -9.90
N PHE A 27 -12.47 -2.76 -10.21
CA PHE A 27 -12.93 -3.62 -11.28
C PHE A 27 -13.98 -2.87 -12.06
N VAL A 28 -13.94 -2.90 -13.38
CA VAL A 28 -15.04 -2.38 -14.19
C VAL A 28 -15.43 -3.41 -15.21
N TYR A 29 -16.71 -3.79 -15.21
CA TYR A 29 -17.29 -4.62 -16.25
C TYR A 29 -18.59 -4.03 -16.77
N ASP A 30 -18.88 -4.35 -18.03
CA ASP A 30 -20.06 -3.89 -18.73
C ASP A 30 -21.06 -5.04 -18.85
N THR A 31 -22.28 -4.82 -18.34
CA THR A 31 -23.36 -5.82 -18.40
C THR A 31 -23.90 -6.02 -19.82
N ASP A 32 -23.65 -5.09 -20.75
CA ASP A 32 -24.08 -5.21 -22.16
C ASP A 32 -23.45 -6.40 -22.90
N LYS A 33 -22.33 -6.90 -22.38
CA LYS A 33 -21.61 -8.04 -22.96
C LYS A 33 -22.07 -9.39 -22.40
N PHE A 34 -22.98 -9.42 -21.43
CA PHE A 34 -23.56 -10.65 -20.87
C PHE A 34 -24.72 -11.14 -21.73
N ARG A 35 -24.42 -11.58 -22.96
CA ARG A 35 -25.39 -12.36 -23.75
C ARG A 35 -25.45 -13.78 -23.17
N GLY A 36 -26.52 -14.13 -22.45
CA GLY A 36 -26.87 -15.53 -22.16
C GLY A 36 -27.09 -15.96 -20.71
N ILE A 37 -26.97 -15.07 -19.71
CA ILE A 37 -27.25 -15.41 -18.29
C ILE A 37 -28.45 -14.58 -17.80
N GLU A 38 -29.62 -14.91 -18.34
CA GLU A 38 -30.90 -14.34 -17.90
C GLU A 38 -31.27 -14.96 -16.54
N ARG A 39 -31.17 -14.17 -15.44
CA ARG A 39 -32.17 -14.08 -14.34
C ARG A 39 -31.68 -13.42 -13.06
N SER A 40 -30.39 -13.13 -12.90
CA SER A 40 -29.84 -12.63 -11.61
C SER A 40 -29.06 -11.32 -11.69
N TYR A 41 -28.98 -10.67 -12.85
CA TYR A 41 -28.16 -9.47 -13.04
C TYR A 41 -28.97 -8.20 -13.33
N PRO A 42 -28.41 -7.01 -13.04
CA PRO A 42 -29.03 -5.72 -13.35
C PRO A 42 -29.39 -5.61 -14.85
N PRO A 43 -30.35 -4.74 -15.22
CA PRO A 43 -30.71 -4.54 -16.63
C PRO A 43 -29.49 -4.13 -17.47
N TYR A 44 -29.55 -4.45 -18.77
CA TYR A 44 -28.55 -4.07 -19.77
C TYR A 44 -28.21 -2.56 -19.71
N GLY A 45 -27.00 -2.19 -20.12
CA GLY A 45 -26.50 -0.80 -20.13
C GLY A 45 -25.84 -0.35 -18.84
N ILE A 46 -25.58 -1.28 -17.90
CA ILE A 46 -25.03 -0.97 -16.58
C ILE A 46 -23.54 -1.32 -16.53
N LYS A 47 -22.72 -0.31 -16.21
CA LYS A 47 -21.31 -0.47 -15.83
C LYS A 47 -21.22 -0.71 -14.34
N VAL A 48 -20.61 -1.81 -13.95
CA VAL A 48 -20.39 -2.14 -12.55
C VAL A 48 -18.94 -1.89 -12.19
N HIS A 49 -18.74 -0.99 -11.25
CA HIS A 49 -17.47 -0.64 -10.66
C HIS A 49 -17.34 -1.34 -9.30
N MET A 50 -16.51 -2.38 -9.19
CA MET A 50 -16.25 -2.98 -7.89
C MET A 50 -15.03 -2.33 -7.25
N GLY A 51 -15.18 -1.81 -6.03
CA GLY A 51 -14.07 -1.43 -5.16
C GLY A 51 -13.80 -2.49 -4.11
N LEU A 52 -12.81 -2.29 -3.23
CA LEU A 52 -12.51 -3.24 -2.14
C LEU A 52 -13.69 -3.47 -1.18
N PHE A 53 -14.43 -2.40 -0.88
CA PHE A 53 -15.39 -2.34 0.21
C PHE A 53 -16.84 -2.33 -0.27
N TYR A 54 -17.08 -1.81 -1.46
CA TYR A 54 -18.41 -1.59 -2.01
C TYR A 54 -18.39 -1.72 -3.53
N VAL A 55 -19.55 -2.03 -4.09
CA VAL A 55 -19.78 -2.13 -5.52
C VAL A 55 -20.71 -0.99 -5.94
N VAL A 56 -20.38 -0.34 -7.04
CA VAL A 56 -21.15 0.76 -7.61
C VAL A 56 -21.64 0.34 -8.99
N ALA A 57 -22.95 0.23 -9.16
CA ALA A 57 -23.59 0.05 -10.46
C ALA A 57 -23.99 1.42 -11.02
N VAL A 58 -23.60 1.69 -12.27
CA VAL A 58 -23.86 2.94 -13.00
C VAL A 58 -24.54 2.60 -14.33
N GLY A 59 -25.79 3.02 -14.52
CA GLY A 59 -26.49 3.05 -15.80
C GLY A 59 -26.79 4.50 -16.21
N GLU A 60 -27.38 4.71 -17.40
CA GLU A 60 -27.66 6.06 -17.94
C GLU A 60 -28.42 6.96 -16.97
N ASP A 61 -29.41 6.42 -16.24
CA ASP A 61 -30.24 7.18 -15.28
C ASP A 61 -30.12 6.68 -13.82
N PHE A 62 -29.15 5.81 -13.52
CA PHE A 62 -29.11 5.11 -12.24
C PHE A 62 -27.70 4.98 -11.67
N ARG A 63 -27.53 5.38 -10.41
CA ARG A 63 -26.34 5.09 -9.63
C ARG A 63 -26.75 4.44 -8.31
N LYS A 64 -26.37 3.18 -8.12
CA LYS A 64 -26.57 2.46 -6.85
C LYS A 64 -25.26 1.98 -6.29
N ILE A 65 -25.07 2.26 -5.01
CA ILE A 65 -23.95 1.76 -4.21
C ILE A 65 -24.53 0.65 -3.33
N ALA A 66 -23.92 -0.52 -3.35
CA ALA A 66 -24.32 -1.65 -2.53
C ALA A 66 -23.08 -2.31 -1.92
N GLY A 67 -23.24 -2.89 -0.73
CA GLY A 67 -22.18 -3.65 -0.09
C GLY A 67 -22.03 -5.01 -0.77
N TYR A 68 -20.86 -5.64 -0.64
CA TYR A 68 -20.66 -7.01 -1.14
C TYR A 68 -21.62 -8.04 -0.50
N GLY A 69 -22.15 -7.74 0.69
CA GLY A 69 -23.16 -8.57 1.36
C GLY A 69 -24.49 -8.65 0.61
N ASP A 70 -24.80 -7.63 -0.21
CA ASP A 70 -26.07 -7.52 -0.95
C ASP A 70 -26.04 -8.29 -2.28
N PHE A 71 -24.86 -8.73 -2.72
CA PHE A 71 -24.67 -9.56 -3.91
C PHE A 71 -24.44 -11.03 -3.47
N HIS A 72 -25.51 -11.84 -3.43
CA HIS A 72 -25.48 -13.32 -3.35
C HIS A 72 -24.55 -13.89 -4.47
N GLU A 73 -23.77 -14.98 -4.39
CA GLU A 73 -23.71 -16.13 -3.49
C GLU A 73 -22.50 -17.05 -3.81
N SER A 74 -21.25 -16.57 -3.78
CA SER A 74 -20.08 -17.47 -3.82
C SER A 74 -19.19 -17.28 -2.60
N SER A 75 -19.23 -18.26 -1.70
CA SER A 75 -18.43 -18.32 -0.47
C SER A 75 -16.93 -18.19 -0.74
N ILE A 76 -16.46 -18.73 -1.87
CA ILE A 76 -15.06 -18.64 -2.32
C ILE A 76 -14.66 -17.20 -2.62
N LEU A 77 -15.52 -16.43 -3.31
CA LEU A 77 -15.23 -15.04 -3.62
C LEU A 77 -15.24 -14.16 -2.37
N LYS A 78 -16.14 -14.45 -1.42
CA LYS A 78 -16.21 -13.75 -0.13
C LYS A 78 -14.97 -13.98 0.73
N ILE A 79 -14.45 -15.22 0.79
CA ILE A 79 -13.23 -15.53 1.56
C ILE A 79 -12.01 -14.85 0.92
N SER A 80 -11.84 -14.98 -0.40
CA SER A 80 -10.73 -14.34 -1.11
C SER A 80 -10.75 -12.81 -1.02
N LEU A 81 -11.94 -12.18 -1.08
CA LEU A 81 -12.09 -10.74 -0.89
C LEU A 81 -11.78 -10.31 0.55
N LEU A 82 -12.15 -11.12 1.55
CA LEU A 82 -11.88 -10.84 2.95
C LEU A 82 -10.37 -10.92 3.27
N GLU A 83 -9.69 -11.95 2.77
CA GLU A 83 -8.24 -12.09 2.92
C GLU A 83 -7.50 -10.90 2.27
N TYR A 84 -7.94 -10.52 1.07
CA TYR A 84 -7.42 -9.36 0.36
C TYR A 84 -7.65 -8.05 1.12
N LEU A 85 -8.85 -7.85 1.67
CA LEU A 85 -9.20 -6.70 2.50
C LEU A 85 -8.28 -6.59 3.72
N ILE A 86 -8.03 -7.72 4.39
CA ILE A 86 -7.15 -7.77 5.57
C ILE A 86 -5.72 -7.38 5.19
N GLU A 87 -5.18 -7.90 4.08
CA GLU A 87 -3.82 -7.57 3.62
C GLU A 87 -3.65 -6.09 3.31
N VAL A 88 -4.62 -5.47 2.61
CA VAL A 88 -4.60 -4.04 2.28
C VAL A 88 -4.69 -3.20 3.55
N ILE A 89 -5.58 -3.55 4.50
CA ILE A 89 -5.70 -2.84 5.77
C ILE A 89 -4.40 -2.94 6.58
N ILE A 90 -3.81 -4.13 6.69
CA ILE A 90 -2.53 -4.32 7.38
C ILE A 90 -1.46 -3.44 6.72
N GLY A 91 -1.40 -3.41 5.38
CA GLY A 91 -0.47 -2.57 4.64
C GLY A 91 -0.63 -1.08 4.96
N ILE A 92 -1.85 -0.57 4.95
CA ILE A 92 -2.17 0.83 5.25
C ILE A 92 -1.82 1.17 6.71
N VAL A 93 -2.18 0.31 7.66
CA VAL A 93 -1.91 0.51 9.09
C VAL A 93 -0.41 0.54 9.37
N LEU A 94 0.35 -0.40 8.81
CA LEU A 94 1.80 -0.44 8.95
C LEU A 94 2.47 0.78 8.28
N CYS A 95 1.97 1.21 7.13
CA CYS A 95 2.44 2.44 6.47
C CYS A 95 2.19 3.67 7.37
N LEU A 96 0.98 3.81 7.91
CA LEU A 96 0.62 4.90 8.83
C LEU A 96 1.51 4.93 10.07
N ILE A 97 1.70 3.79 10.74
CA ILE A 97 2.59 3.67 11.91
C ILE A 97 4.02 4.09 11.53
N SER A 98 4.51 3.61 10.38
CA SER A 98 5.85 3.96 9.89
C SER A 98 6.01 5.46 9.62
N VAL A 99 4.98 6.11 9.05
CA VAL A 99 4.97 7.56 8.83
C VAL A 99 5.05 8.31 10.17
N ILE A 100 4.21 7.93 11.14
CA ILE A 100 4.20 8.53 12.48
C ILE A 100 5.56 8.36 13.16
N LEU A 101 6.12 7.16 13.12
CA LEU A 101 7.44 6.87 13.68
C LEU A 101 8.54 7.69 13.00
N THR A 102 8.51 7.84 11.68
CA THR A 102 9.46 8.72 10.96
C THR A 102 9.34 10.19 11.39
N PHE A 103 8.13 10.69 11.67
CA PHE A 103 7.92 12.07 12.17
C PHE A 103 8.40 12.27 13.61
N THR A 104 8.11 11.29 14.47
CA THR A 104 8.44 11.35 15.90
C THR A 104 9.90 10.99 16.18
N TYR A 105 10.62 10.39 15.22
CA TYR A 105 12.01 10.02 15.37
C TYR A 105 12.90 11.24 15.61
N LYS A 106 13.38 11.38 16.86
CA LYS A 106 14.41 12.35 17.25
C LYS A 106 15.79 11.75 17.00
N LYS A 107 16.78 12.59 16.71
CA LYS A 107 18.18 12.19 16.37
C LYS A 107 18.89 11.40 17.49
N GLU A 108 18.32 11.40 18.70
CA GLU A 108 18.78 10.64 19.88
C GLU A 108 18.08 9.28 20.03
N GLY A 109 17.14 8.95 19.13
CA GLY A 109 16.43 7.69 19.13
C GLY A 109 17.36 6.51 18.85
N THR A 110 17.11 5.39 19.53
CA THR A 110 17.88 4.16 19.35
C THR A 110 17.84 3.70 17.89
N ASN A 111 18.98 3.28 17.36
CA ASN A 111 19.11 2.77 15.98
C ASN A 111 18.10 1.67 15.63
N GLY A 112 17.60 0.92 16.63
CA GLY A 112 16.57 -0.09 16.47
C GLY A 112 15.23 0.46 15.96
N VAL A 113 14.87 1.70 16.29
CA VAL A 113 13.61 2.31 15.80
C VAL A 113 13.65 2.50 14.28
N LEU A 114 14.78 2.97 13.73
CA LEU A 114 14.93 3.12 12.28
C LEU A 114 14.86 1.78 11.54
N VAL A 115 15.46 0.74 12.10
CA VAL A 115 15.36 -0.62 11.52
C VAL A 115 13.91 -1.11 11.55
N GLY A 116 13.20 -0.89 12.65
CA GLY A 116 11.77 -1.20 12.76
C GLY A 116 10.93 -0.48 11.70
N ILE A 117 11.16 0.82 11.50
CA ILE A 117 10.50 1.62 10.46
C ILE A 117 10.76 1.04 9.06
N ILE A 118 12.01 0.67 8.75
CA ILE A 118 12.38 0.07 7.46
C ILE A 118 11.61 -1.24 7.23
N ILE A 119 11.61 -2.12 8.23
CA ILE A 119 10.89 -3.41 8.15
C ILE A 119 9.39 -3.19 7.96
N MET A 120 8.79 -2.23 8.67
CA MET A 120 7.36 -1.94 8.54
C MET A 120 7.01 -1.41 7.14
N TYR A 121 7.84 -0.54 6.54
CA TYR A 121 7.64 -0.10 5.14
C TYR A 121 7.77 -1.26 4.14
N ILE A 122 8.70 -2.20 4.38
CA ILE A 122 8.84 -3.41 3.55
C ILE A 122 7.55 -4.22 3.62
N ILE A 123 7.08 -4.54 4.83
CA ILE A 123 5.86 -5.35 5.03
C ILE A 123 4.65 -4.64 4.43
N ALA A 124 4.53 -3.32 4.61
CA ALA A 124 3.44 -2.54 4.03
C ALA A 124 3.43 -2.60 2.49
N GLY A 125 4.60 -2.43 1.87
CA GLY A 125 4.78 -2.51 0.42
C GLY A 125 4.48 -3.92 -0.12
N THR A 126 5.03 -4.96 0.51
CA THR A 126 4.83 -6.35 0.07
C THR A 126 3.39 -6.81 0.26
N ALA A 127 2.74 -6.46 1.37
CA ALA A 127 1.33 -6.76 1.60
C ALA A 127 0.45 -6.14 0.51
N THR A 128 0.72 -4.88 0.14
CA THR A 128 -0.01 -4.22 -0.95
C THR A 128 0.23 -4.92 -2.29
N PHE A 129 1.47 -5.32 -2.58
CA PHE A 129 1.81 -5.98 -3.85
C PHE A 129 1.18 -7.37 -3.97
N LEU A 130 1.19 -8.14 -2.89
CA LEU A 130 0.53 -9.45 -2.79
C LEU A 130 -0.98 -9.31 -2.98
N ALA A 131 -1.58 -8.32 -2.32
CA ALA A 131 -2.99 -8.02 -2.44
C ALA A 131 -3.35 -7.71 -3.91
N VAL A 132 -2.62 -6.79 -4.56
CA VAL A 132 -2.81 -6.44 -5.98
C VAL A 132 -2.66 -7.67 -6.89
N GLY A 133 -1.64 -8.52 -6.66
CA GLY A 133 -1.41 -9.72 -7.45
C GLY A 133 -2.53 -10.76 -7.32
N ARG A 134 -3.01 -11.01 -6.09
CA ARG A 134 -4.15 -11.91 -5.85
C ARG A 134 -5.44 -11.38 -6.46
N TRP A 135 -5.67 -10.08 -6.34
CA TRP A 135 -6.80 -9.43 -6.97
C TRP A 135 -6.76 -9.61 -8.50
N PHE A 136 -5.60 -9.39 -9.12
CA PHE A 136 -5.42 -9.57 -10.56
C PHE A 136 -5.69 -11.01 -11.01
N ASN A 137 -5.25 -12.00 -10.22
CA ASN A 137 -5.56 -13.41 -10.48
C ASN A 137 -7.07 -13.71 -10.39
N GLY A 138 -7.77 -13.16 -9.38
CA GLY A 138 -9.22 -13.33 -9.25
C GLY A 138 -9.99 -12.73 -10.44
N VAL A 139 -9.51 -11.59 -10.93
CA VAL A 139 -10.08 -10.86 -12.07
C VAL A 139 -9.85 -11.61 -13.38
N ILE A 140 -8.63 -12.10 -13.63
CA ILE A 140 -8.34 -12.93 -14.82
C ILE A 140 -9.23 -14.18 -14.82
N PHE A 141 -9.35 -14.85 -13.68
CA PHE A 141 -10.18 -16.06 -13.55
C PHE A 141 -11.63 -15.76 -13.91
N MET A 142 -12.19 -14.68 -13.37
CA MET A 142 -13.52 -14.21 -13.75
C MET A 142 -13.64 -13.90 -15.25
N SER A 143 -12.63 -13.27 -15.87
CA SER A 143 -12.66 -12.92 -17.30
C SER A 143 -12.73 -14.14 -18.19
N HIS A 144 -11.92 -15.14 -17.88
CA HIS A 144 -11.82 -16.36 -18.67
C HIS A 144 -13.13 -17.16 -18.66
N ASP A 145 -13.77 -17.27 -17.49
CA ASP A 145 -15.00 -18.05 -17.33
C ASP A 145 -16.24 -17.33 -17.87
N SER A 146 -16.25 -15.99 -17.90
CA SER A 146 -17.43 -15.20 -18.25
C SER A 146 -17.37 -14.50 -19.62
N GLY A 147 -16.20 -14.50 -20.29
CA GLY A 147 -16.01 -13.79 -21.56
C GLY A 147 -16.06 -12.26 -21.44
N ILE A 148 -15.96 -11.72 -20.23
CA ILE A 148 -16.07 -10.28 -19.96
C ILE A 148 -14.75 -9.57 -20.27
N HIS A 149 -14.83 -8.52 -21.11
CA HIS A 149 -13.74 -7.57 -21.29
C HIS A 149 -13.57 -6.67 -20.08
N MET A 150 -12.38 -6.69 -19.48
CA MET A 150 -12.03 -5.92 -18.30
C MET A 150 -11.08 -4.79 -18.66
N SER A 151 -11.31 -3.61 -18.10
CA SER A 151 -10.39 -2.47 -18.23
C SER A 151 -9.48 -2.35 -17.02
N VAL A 152 -8.24 -1.89 -17.25
CA VAL A 152 -7.30 -1.66 -16.16
C VAL A 152 -7.82 -0.51 -15.28
N PRO A 153 -7.89 -0.70 -13.97
CA PRO A 153 -8.59 0.22 -13.09
C PRO A 153 -7.64 1.30 -12.55
N TYR A 154 -8.10 2.56 -12.49
CA TYR A 154 -7.29 3.65 -11.95
C TYR A 154 -6.86 3.41 -10.49
N SER A 155 -7.67 2.73 -9.68
CA SER A 155 -7.34 2.43 -8.27
C SER A 155 -6.18 1.44 -8.12
N LEU A 156 -6.03 0.53 -9.08
CA LEU A 156 -4.90 -0.40 -9.13
C LEU A 156 -3.60 0.38 -9.37
N ILE A 157 -3.62 1.32 -10.32
CA ILE A 157 -2.48 2.19 -10.62
C ILE A 157 -2.10 3.01 -9.37
N LEU A 158 -3.08 3.60 -8.68
CA LEU A 158 -2.84 4.34 -7.44
C LEU A 158 -2.21 3.46 -6.35
N SER A 159 -2.69 2.23 -6.19
CA SER A 159 -2.15 1.29 -5.20
C SER A 159 -0.69 0.89 -5.53
N CYS A 160 -0.40 0.64 -6.81
CA CYS A 160 0.96 0.35 -7.28
C CYS A 160 1.88 1.55 -7.06
N LEU A 161 1.43 2.78 -7.36
CA LEU A 161 2.20 3.99 -7.09
C LEU A 161 2.44 4.15 -5.58
N GLY A 162 1.43 3.90 -4.74
CA GLY A 162 1.57 3.89 -3.29
C GLY A 162 2.66 2.92 -2.80
N ALA A 163 2.69 1.70 -3.35
CA ALA A 163 3.72 0.72 -3.05
C ALA A 163 5.13 1.18 -3.48
N ILE A 164 5.25 1.80 -4.67
CA ILE A 164 6.52 2.37 -5.15
C ILE A 164 7.00 3.48 -4.22
N PHE A 165 6.13 4.41 -3.82
CA PHE A 165 6.49 5.49 -2.89
C PHE A 165 6.86 4.96 -1.49
N SER A 166 6.22 3.88 -1.04
CA SER A 166 6.63 3.17 0.19
C SER A 166 8.07 2.64 0.07
N GLY A 167 8.42 2.02 -1.06
CA GLY A 167 9.78 1.54 -1.35
C GLY A 167 10.81 2.67 -1.42
N ILE A 168 10.47 3.79 -2.06
CA ILE A 168 11.35 4.99 -2.09
C ILE A 168 11.58 5.50 -0.66
N THR A 169 10.52 5.58 0.14
CA THR A 169 10.60 6.01 1.55
C THR A 169 11.52 5.09 2.35
N MET A 170 11.39 3.78 2.18
CA MET A 170 12.27 2.78 2.79
C MET A 170 13.75 3.03 2.43
N ILE A 171 14.07 3.27 1.15
CA ILE A 171 15.44 3.57 0.70
C ILE A 171 15.98 4.84 1.38
N CYS A 172 15.16 5.90 1.48
CA CYS A 172 15.54 7.13 2.14
C CYS A 172 15.82 6.92 3.64
N VAL A 173 14.95 6.20 4.36
CA VAL A 173 15.15 5.88 5.79
C VAL A 173 16.38 5.00 5.99
N SER A 174 16.64 4.06 5.07
CA SER A 174 17.82 3.20 5.10
C SER A 174 19.11 4.00 4.95
N ARG A 175 19.15 4.97 4.03
CA ARG A 175 20.28 5.89 3.89
C ARG A 175 20.52 6.72 5.15
N MET A 176 19.46 7.23 5.78
CA MET A 176 19.57 7.94 7.05
C MET A 176 20.14 7.06 8.16
N HIS A 177 19.70 5.79 8.24
CA HIS A 177 20.24 4.83 9.21
C HIS A 177 21.75 4.60 9.00
N CYS A 178 22.20 4.40 7.76
CA CYS A 178 23.62 4.23 7.45
C CYS A 178 24.45 5.47 7.79
N GLN A 179 23.95 6.68 7.50
CA GLN A 179 24.63 7.93 7.82
C GLN A 179 24.79 8.11 9.34
N LEU A 180 23.74 7.85 10.12
CA LEU A 180 23.81 7.94 11.58
C LEU A 180 24.80 6.93 12.18
N LYS A 181 24.90 5.73 11.59
CA LYS A 181 25.89 4.72 12.00
C LYS A 181 27.32 5.20 11.71
N ALA A 182 27.55 5.80 10.54
CA ALA A 182 28.85 6.37 10.16
C ALA A 182 29.26 7.55 11.07
N ASP A 183 28.35 8.50 11.31
CA ASP A 183 28.58 9.65 12.20
C ASP A 183 28.98 9.20 13.62
N ARG A 184 28.36 8.13 14.12
CA ARG A 184 28.67 7.58 15.45
C ARG A 184 30.06 6.97 15.49
N GLN A 185 30.49 6.26 14.44
CA GLN A 185 31.83 5.70 14.37
C GLN A 185 32.90 6.80 14.36
N VAL A 186 32.70 7.88 13.61
CA VAL A 186 33.63 9.02 13.59
C VAL A 186 33.76 9.65 14.98
N LYS A 187 32.64 9.87 15.68
CA LYS A 187 32.66 10.42 17.06
C LYS A 187 33.38 9.52 18.05
N VAL A 188 33.16 8.20 17.98
CA VAL A 188 33.86 7.24 18.85
C VAL A 188 35.36 7.30 18.59
N SER A 189 35.79 7.28 17.32
CA SER A 189 37.21 7.43 16.97
C SER A 189 37.81 8.74 17.48
N GLN A 190 37.11 9.87 17.35
CA GLN A 190 37.58 11.16 17.87
C GLN A 190 37.77 11.15 19.39
N VAL A 191 36.84 10.51 20.14
CA VAL A 191 36.98 10.36 21.59
C VAL A 191 38.18 9.48 21.93
N TYR A 192 38.37 8.34 21.25
CA TYR A 192 39.55 7.50 21.44
C TYR A 192 40.87 8.24 21.17
N PHE A 193 40.97 8.97 20.05
CA PHE A 193 42.15 9.76 19.74
C PHE A 193 42.41 10.89 20.76
N GLY A 194 41.35 11.54 21.26
CA GLY A 194 41.46 12.56 22.31
C GLY A 194 41.98 12.00 23.63
N VAL A 195 41.51 10.83 24.06
CA VAL A 195 41.98 10.16 25.29
C VAL A 195 43.43 9.70 25.15
N VAL A 196 43.79 9.09 24.01
CA VAL A 196 45.17 8.63 23.77
C VAL A 196 46.17 9.80 23.74
N MET A 197 45.80 10.97 23.20
CA MET A 197 46.66 12.16 23.22
C MET A 197 46.85 12.76 24.62
N THR A 198 45.92 12.54 25.55
CA THR A 198 46.09 13.00 26.95
C THR A 198 46.95 12.08 27.80
N GLU A 199 47.06 10.79 27.45
CA GLU A 199 47.84 9.81 28.22
C GLU A 199 49.34 9.82 27.87
N TYR A 200 49.74 10.37 26.72
CA TYR A 200 51.13 10.49 26.29
C TYR A 200 51.47 11.93 25.90
N PRO A 201 51.76 12.82 26.87
CA PRO A 201 52.27 14.15 26.55
C PRO A 201 53.61 14.02 25.82
N GLN A 202 53.71 14.67 24.66
CA GLN A 202 54.92 14.69 23.86
C GLN A 202 56.07 15.30 24.68
N THR A 203 57.07 14.48 25.00
CA THR A 203 58.39 14.90 25.51
C THR A 203 59.29 15.35 24.38
#